data_AF-K1UZH6-F1
#
_entry.id   AF-K1UZH6-F1
#
_cell.length_a   1.000
_cell.length_b   1.000
_cell.length_c   1.000
_cell.angle_alpha   90.00
_cell.angle_beta   90.00
_cell.angle_gamma   90.00
#
_symmetry.space_group_name_H-M   'P 1'
#
loop_
_entity.id
_entity.type
_entity.pdbx_description
1 polymer ?
#
loop_
_entity_poly.entity_id
_entity_poly.type
_entity_poly.pdbx_seq_one_letter_code
_entity_poly.pdbx_strand_id
1 'polypeptide(L)' 'RTMLANSEFIIMLNQASTDRLELAKLLNISDLQMSYITNVGAGQGLLKVGSSLVPFVNKFPRNTELYKLMTTKFGEV' A
#
# COMPACT_ATOMS: atom_id res chain seq x y z
N ARG A 1 1.35 4.79 -17.06
CA ARG A 1 2.40 3.75 -16.85
C ARG A 1 3.75 4.36 -16.48
N THR A 2 4.32 5.27 -17.27
CA THR A 2 5.63 5.92 -16.99
C THR A 2 5.69 6.65 -15.66
N MET A 3 4.62 7.35 -15.26
CA MET A 3 4.55 8.06 -13.99
C MET A 3 4.82 7.15 -12.78
N LEU A 4 4.30 5.92 -12.78
CA LEU A 4 4.51 4.98 -11.66
C LEU A 4 5.88 4.29 -11.75
N ALA A 5 6.31 3.87 -12.94
CA ALA A 5 7.61 3.20 -13.11
C ALA A 5 8.79 4.12 -12.73
N ASN A 6 8.65 5.43 -12.97
CA ASN A 6 9.66 6.43 -12.67
C ASN A 6 9.57 6.98 -11.24
N SER A 7 8.53 6.64 -10.47
CA SER A 7 8.44 7.06 -9.08
C SER A 7 9.48 6.32 -8.23
N GLU A 8 10.37 7.08 -7.62
CA GLU A 8 11.40 6.55 -6.72
C GLU A 8 10.78 5.95 -5.45
N PHE A 9 9.70 6.58 -4.96
CA PHE A 9 9.00 6.19 -3.75
C PHE A 9 7.52 5.87 -4.04
N ILE A 10 7.06 4.68 -3.66
CA ILE A 10 5.65 4.27 -3.83
C ILE A 10 5.19 3.51 -2.59
N ILE A 11 4.05 3.92 -2.03
CA ILE A 11 3.31 3.13 -1.04
C ILE A 11 2.17 2.42 -1.77
N MET A 12 2.23 1.09 -1.82
CA MET A 12 1.16 0.25 -2.38
C MET A 12 0.41 -0.42 -1.24
N LEU A 13 -0.88 -0.08 -1.09
CA LEU A 13 -1.79 -0.75 -0.16
C LEU A 13 -2.44 -1.96 -0.85
N ASN A 14 -3.45 -2.57 -0.22
CA ASN A 14 -4.23 -3.66 -0.82
C ASN A 14 -4.77 -3.27 -2.21
N GLN A 15 -4.50 -4.09 -3.23
CA GLN A 15 -4.90 -3.85 -4.63
C GLN A 15 -5.95 -4.86 -5.09
N ALA A 16 -6.83 -4.45 -6.02
CA ALA A 16 -7.75 -5.35 -6.71
C ALA A 16 -6.99 -6.41 -7.53
N SER A 17 -7.64 -7.54 -7.84
CA SER A 17 -7.03 -8.66 -8.56
C SER A 17 -6.61 -8.30 -9.98
N THR A 18 -7.35 -7.42 -10.65
CA THR A 18 -7.04 -6.93 -12.00
C THR A 18 -5.81 -6.03 -12.00
N ASP A 19 -5.73 -5.11 -11.04
CA ASP A 19 -4.73 -4.04 -11.03
C ASP A 19 -3.37 -4.56 -10.55
N ARG A 20 -3.37 -5.52 -9.61
CA ARG A 20 -2.14 -6.05 -9.04
C ARG A 20 -1.24 -6.73 -10.07
N LEU A 21 -1.79 -7.39 -11.09
CA LEU A 21 -0.99 -8.08 -12.11
C LEU A 21 -0.26 -7.08 -13.00
N GLU A 22 -0.89 -5.95 -13.31
CA GLU A 22 -0.27 -4.88 -14.09
C GLU A 22 0.82 -4.16 -13.28
N LEU A 23 0.53 -3.86 -12.01
CA LEU A 23 1.50 -3.26 -11.08
C LEU A 23 2.69 -4.19 -10.82
N ALA A 24 2.46 -5.50 -10.69
CA ALA A 24 3.51 -6.50 -10.51
C ALA A 24 4.54 -6.45 -11.64
N LYS A 25 4.04 -6.44 -12.87
CA LYS A 25 4.87 -6.36 -14.08
C LYS A 25 5.57 -5.01 -14.19
N LEU A 26 4.89 -3.92 -13.87
CA LEU A 26 5.43 -2.57 -13.97
C LEU A 26 6.58 -2.33 -12.98
N LEU A 27 6.51 -2.92 -11.79
CA LEU A 27 7.41 -2.66 -10.68
C LEU A 27 8.31 -3.85 -10.32
N ASN A 28 8.30 -4.92 -11.14
CA ASN A 28 9.06 -6.15 -10.93
C ASN A 28 8.83 -6.80 -9.55
N ILE A 29 7.56 -6.87 -9.13
CA ILE A 29 7.16 -7.45 -7.85
C ILE A 29 7.08 -8.97 -7.99
N SER A 30 7.75 -9.71 -7.08
CA SER A 30 7.68 -11.18 -7.05
C SER A 30 6.34 -11.69 -6.48
N ASP A 31 6.03 -12.95 -6.74
CA ASP A 31 4.82 -13.61 -6.21
C ASP A 31 4.77 -13.58 -4.67
N LEU A 32 5.91 -13.75 -4.01
CA LEU A 32 6.00 -13.63 -2.56
C LEU A 32 5.68 -12.20 -2.09
N GLN A 33 6.23 -11.18 -2.77
CA GLN A 33 5.95 -9.79 -2.44
C GLN A 33 4.49 -9.42 -2.73
N MET A 34 3.87 -10.04 -3.73
CA MET A 34 2.45 -9.88 -4.07
C MET A 34 1.52 -10.26 -2.92
N SER A 35 1.93 -11.23 -2.09
CA SER A 35 1.16 -11.63 -0.90
C SER A 35 0.95 -10.48 0.09
N TYR A 36 1.87 -9.50 0.12
CA TYR A 36 1.78 -8.34 1.02
C TYR A 36 0.86 -7.22 0.53
N ILE A 37 0.33 -7.31 -0.68
CA ILE A 37 -0.70 -6.39 -1.21
C ILE A 37 -1.99 -7.11 -1.60
N THR A 38 -2.12 -8.37 -1.17
CA THR A 38 -3.24 -9.25 -1.49
C THR A 38 -4.07 -9.57 -0.25
N ASN A 39 -5.31 -9.08 -0.22
CA ASN A 39 -6.25 -9.34 0.88
C ASN A 39 -5.70 -8.93 2.25
N VAL A 40 -4.87 -7.88 2.28
CA VAL A 40 -4.26 -7.36 3.49
C VAL A 40 -5.14 -6.30 4.15
N GLY A 41 -4.97 -6.11 5.47
CA GLY A 41 -5.73 -5.14 6.25
C GLY A 41 -5.40 -3.68 5.90
N ALA A 42 -6.26 -2.75 6.35
CA ALA A 42 -6.01 -1.33 6.21
C ALA A 42 -4.66 -0.93 6.84
N GLY A 43 -3.91 -0.09 6.13
CA GLY A 43 -2.58 0.36 6.55
C GLY A 43 -1.46 -0.67 6.33
N GLN A 44 -1.73 -1.80 5.68
CA GLN A 44 -0.72 -2.80 5.32
C GLN A 44 -0.44 -2.78 3.83
N GLY A 45 0.78 -3.10 3.44
CA GLY A 45 1.16 -3.08 2.03
C GLY A 45 2.64 -3.28 1.76
N LEU A 46 3.07 -2.79 0.59
CA LEU A 46 4.43 -2.84 0.10
C LEU A 46 4.94 -1.42 -0.18
N LEU A 47 6.12 -1.11 0.33
CA LEU A 47 6.81 0.14 0.09
C LEU A 47 7.94 -0.07 -0.92
N LYS A 48 7.90 0.66 -2.05
CA LYS A 48 9.01 0.77 -2.99
C LYS A 48 9.86 1.98 -2.62
N VAL A 49 11.17 1.77 -2.43
CA VAL A 49 12.17 2.84 -2.27
C VAL A 49 13.35 2.51 -3.17
N GLY A 50 13.55 3.30 -4.23
CA GLY A 50 14.53 2.98 -5.26
C GLY A 50 14.21 1.61 -5.89
N SER A 51 15.14 0.66 -5.74
CA SER A 51 14.99 -0.74 -6.17
C SER A 51 14.47 -1.70 -5.09
N SER A 52 14.35 -1.23 -3.85
CA SER A 52 13.93 -2.07 -2.72
C SER A 52 12.42 -2.09 -2.59
N LEU A 53 11.89 -3.27 -2.27
CA LEU A 53 10.48 -3.49 -1.97
C LEU A 53 10.39 -4.08 -0.55
N VAL A 54 9.79 -3.32 0.36
CA VAL A 54 9.76 -3.62 1.80
C VAL A 54 8.31 -3.72 2.26
N PRO A 55 7.87 -4.87 2.81
CA PRO A 55 6.56 -4.97 3.44
C PRO A 55 6.42 -4.02 4.62
N PHE A 56 5.25 -3.42 4.80
CA PHE A 56 4.99 -2.56 5.95
C PHE A 56 3.61 -2.79 6.55
N VAL A 57 3.50 -2.46 7.84
CA VAL A 57 2.26 -2.47 8.61
C VAL A 57 2.19 -1.17 9.39
N ASN A 58 1.22 -0.33 9.05
CA ASN A 58 0.91 0.91 9.76
C ASN A 58 -0.42 0.78 10.50
N LYS A 59 -0.35 0.50 11.80
CA LYS A 59 -1.51 0.50 12.70
C LYS A 59 -1.60 1.85 13.40
N PHE A 60 -2.31 2.79 12.78
CA PHE A 60 -2.46 4.13 13.34
C PHE A 60 -3.38 4.12 14.58
N PRO A 61 -2.98 4.78 15.69
CA PRO A 61 -3.76 4.78 16.93
C PRO A 61 -5.06 5.59 16.78
N ARG A 62 -6.20 4.94 17.01
CA ARG A 62 -7.54 5.53 16.83
C ARG A 62 -7.98 6.43 17.99
N ASN A 63 -7.39 6.26 19.17
CA ASN A 63 -7.68 7.04 20.36
C ASN A 63 -6.90 8.36 20.42
N THR A 64 -6.64 8.97 19.25
CA THR A 64 -5.90 10.23 19.14
C THR A 64 -6.78 11.30 18.50
N GLU A 65 -6.61 12.55 18.93
CA GLU A 65 -7.27 13.69 18.27
C GLU A 65 -6.88 13.77 16.80
N LEU A 66 -5.64 13.40 16.48
CA LEU A 66 -5.16 13.33 15.11
C LEU A 66 -5.94 12.31 14.26
N TYR A 67 -6.31 11.15 14.80
CA TYR A 67 -7.17 10.20 14.08
C TYR A 67 -8.56 10.77 13.81
N LYS A 68 -9.18 11.41 14.82
CA LYS A 68 -10.51 12.03 14.70
C LYS A 68 -10.53 13.11 13.62
N LEU A 69 -9.44 13.88 13.51
CA LEU A 69 -9.29 14.93 12.50
C LEU A 69 -9.06 14.39 11.08
N MET A 70 -8.38 13.24 10.94
CA MET A 70 -7.94 12.73 9.63
C MET A 70 -8.82 11.62 9.06
N THR A 71 -9.62 10.93 9.90
CA THR A 71 -10.43 9.80 9.42
C THR A 71 -11.51 10.28 8.46
N THR A 72 -11.66 9.56 7.35
CA THR A 72 -12.75 9.74 6.39
C THR A 72 -13.79 8.63 6.48
N LYS A 73 -13.63 7.71 7.44
CA LYS A 73 -14.57 6.61 7.65
C LYS A 73 -15.80 7.09 8.40
N PHE A 74 -16.95 6.92 7.76
CA PHE A 74 -18.23 7.30 8.33
C PHE A 74 -18.54 6.47 9.59
N GLY A 75 -19.00 7.14 10.66
CA GLY A 75 -19.41 6.49 11.91
C GLY A 75 -18.27 6.08 12.85
N GLU A 76 -17.02 6.46 12.58
CA GLU A 76 -15.88 6.22 13.49
C GLU A 76 -15.60 7.37 14.48
N VAL A 77 -16.36 8.48 14.40
CA VAL A 77 -16.31 9.64 15.32
C VAL A 77 -17.72 10.11 15.63
#